data_AF-A0A354SCI6-F1
#
_entry.id   AF-A0A354SCI6-F1
#
_cell.length_a   1.000
_cell.length_b   1.000
_cell.length_c   1.000
_cell.angle_alpha   90.00
_cell.angle_beta   90.00
_cell.angle_gamma   90.00
#
_symmetry.space_group_name_H-M   'P 1'
#
loop_
_entity.id
_entity.type
_entity.pdbx_description
1 polymer ?
#
loop_
_entity_poly.entity_id
_entity_poly.type
_entity_poly.pdbx_seq_one_letter_code
_entity_poly.pdbx_strand_id
1 'polypeptide(L)'
;GTVFRGIQTSEEVMCVRKVALVVLAVASSCALATPAFAAGDPAPGLHGELAKPAVTSPAPVPVPVPAPSAAVTQTPSAAPSSPAPAPAPVIDEATQRALEVSYAKGETKATDMHGVLDSLYKGKWFNAKDEDRRRCIVKRETGGNYESVSSGGDYRGAYQMNRGLAVGATWMMQNEVRKELGEEAAALVPALRNMPTQAWNRYWQDRAFWTIWRDGSGSGHWRGSGC
;
A
#
# COMPACT_ATOMS: atom_id res chain seq x y z
N GLY A 1 -21.45 -72.13 -10.45
CA GLY A 1 -21.13 -72.00 -9.02
C GLY A 1 -20.74 -70.57 -8.73
N THR A 2 -21.36 -70.00 -7.70
CA THR A 2 -20.93 -68.81 -6.93
C THR A 2 -21.17 -67.42 -7.52
N VAL A 3 -22.06 -66.71 -6.79
CA VAL A 3 -22.42 -65.28 -6.82
C VAL A 3 -21.36 -64.46 -6.08
N PHE A 4 -21.06 -63.21 -6.49
CA PHE A 4 -20.78 -62.13 -5.54
C PHE A 4 -21.05 -60.72 -6.12
N ARG A 5 -21.57 -59.86 -5.24
CA ARG A 5 -22.00 -58.46 -5.39
C ARG A 5 -20.83 -57.47 -5.34
N GLY A 6 -20.98 -56.35 -6.06
CA GLY A 6 -20.95 -54.98 -5.51
C GLY A 6 -19.61 -54.26 -5.31
N ILE A 7 -19.74 -52.94 -5.11
CA ILE A 7 -18.75 -51.87 -4.80
C ILE A 7 -18.36 -51.07 -6.06
N GLN A 8 -18.90 -49.86 -6.33
CA GLN A 8 -18.90 -48.56 -5.62
C GLN A 8 -17.83 -47.61 -6.20
N THR A 9 -18.37 -46.49 -6.69
CA THR A 9 -17.80 -45.18 -7.07
C THR A 9 -16.36 -44.88 -6.67
N SER A 10 -15.60 -44.33 -7.61
CA SER A 10 -14.62 -43.25 -7.37
C SER A 10 -14.43 -42.47 -8.67
N GLU A 11 -14.88 -41.22 -8.65
CA GLU A 11 -14.61 -40.19 -9.65
C GLU A 11 -13.13 -39.76 -9.67
N GLU A 12 -12.81 -38.94 -10.67
CA GLU A 12 -11.58 -38.16 -10.86
C GLU A 12 -10.38 -38.87 -11.49
N VAL A 13 -10.49 -39.06 -12.81
CA VAL A 13 -9.33 -39.11 -13.69
C VAL A 13 -9.61 -38.26 -14.94
N MET A 14 -8.82 -37.20 -15.09
CA MET A 14 -8.38 -36.55 -16.34
C MET A 14 -9.41 -35.94 -17.31
N CYS A 15 -9.20 -34.66 -17.64
CA CYS A 15 -8.90 -34.16 -19.01
C CYS A 15 -9.12 -32.64 -19.04
N VAL A 16 -8.10 -31.80 -19.16
CA VAL A 16 -7.34 -31.50 -20.39
C VAL A 16 -8.24 -31.31 -21.62
N ARG A 17 -8.41 -30.02 -21.98
CA ARG A 17 -8.57 -29.47 -23.34
C ARG A 17 -9.74 -29.97 -24.21
N LYS A 18 -10.70 -29.07 -24.49
CA LYS A 18 -10.86 -28.36 -25.79
C LYS A 18 -12.24 -27.72 -25.92
N VAL A 19 -12.23 -26.47 -26.37
CA VAL A 19 -13.06 -25.87 -27.43
C VAL A 19 -14.48 -26.44 -27.60
N ALA A 20 -15.49 -25.63 -27.27
CA ALA A 20 -16.71 -25.56 -28.07
C ALA A 20 -17.41 -24.21 -27.82
N LEU A 21 -17.52 -23.46 -28.90
CA LEU A 21 -18.32 -22.26 -29.05
C LEU A 21 -19.80 -22.69 -29.11
N VAL A 22 -20.62 -22.26 -28.16
CA VAL A 22 -22.08 -22.27 -28.28
C VAL A 22 -22.61 -20.94 -27.75
N VAL A 23 -23.04 -20.11 -28.70
CA VAL A 23 -23.95 -19.01 -28.45
C VAL A 23 -25.31 -19.62 -28.14
N LEU A 24 -25.80 -19.42 -26.92
CA LEU A 24 -27.22 -19.48 -26.62
C LEU A 24 -27.53 -18.44 -25.55
N ALA A 25 -28.17 -17.37 -26.00
CA ALA A 25 -28.82 -16.40 -25.15
C ALA A 25 -29.96 -17.11 -24.40
N VAL A 26 -29.88 -17.12 -23.06
CA VAL A 26 -31.04 -17.31 -22.20
C VAL A 26 -31.01 -16.18 -21.19
N ALA A 27 -31.87 -15.19 -21.44
CA ALA A 27 -32.28 -14.24 -20.42
C ALA A 27 -33.01 -15.02 -19.32
N SER A 28 -32.38 -15.17 -18.16
CA SER A 28 -33.03 -15.67 -16.96
C SER A 28 -32.97 -14.60 -15.90
N SER A 29 -34.05 -13.83 -15.84
CA SER A 29 -34.35 -12.90 -14.76
C SER A 29 -34.56 -13.69 -13.48
N CYS A 30 -33.60 -13.64 -12.56
CA CYS A 30 -33.85 -14.03 -11.17
C CYS A 30 -34.01 -12.76 -10.35
N ALA A 31 -35.26 -12.48 -10.00
CA ALA A 31 -35.65 -11.49 -9.02
C ALA A 31 -35.00 -11.84 -7.67
N LEU A 32 -34.31 -10.88 -7.07
CA LEU A 32 -33.96 -10.94 -5.66
C LEU A 32 -34.63 -9.79 -4.91
N ALA A 33 -35.35 -10.23 -3.89
CA ALA A 33 -36.19 -9.47 -3.00
C ALA A 33 -35.45 -8.32 -2.30
N THR A 34 -36.10 -7.17 -2.27
CA THR A 34 -35.83 -6.06 -1.37
C THR A 34 -36.24 -6.41 0.07
N PRO A 35 -35.35 -6.36 1.08
CA PRO A 35 -35.80 -6.20 2.46
C PRO A 35 -36.13 -4.73 2.73
N ALA A 36 -37.38 -4.51 3.17
CA ALA A 36 -37.85 -3.25 3.73
C ALA A 36 -37.18 -3.00 5.08
N PHE A 37 -36.32 -1.98 5.16
CA PHE A 37 -35.90 -1.43 6.45
C PHE A 37 -36.86 -0.34 6.87
N ALA A 38 -37.41 -0.53 8.07
CA ALA A 38 -38.38 0.33 8.71
C ALA A 38 -37.82 1.74 8.95
N ALA A 39 -38.65 2.73 8.62
CA ALA A 39 -38.49 4.11 9.03
C ALA A 39 -38.84 4.24 10.52
N GLY A 40 -37.97 4.90 11.27
CA GLY A 40 -38.21 5.33 12.64
C GLY A 40 -37.41 6.60 12.91
N ASP A 41 -38.09 7.73 12.85
CA ASP A 41 -37.67 9.06 13.28
C ASP A 41 -38.90 9.71 13.97
N PRO A 42 -38.79 10.77 14.80
CA PRO A 42 -37.62 11.30 15.51
C PRO A 42 -37.90 11.61 17.01
N ALA A 43 -36.87 12.15 17.68
CA ALA A 43 -36.76 12.62 19.08
C ALA A 43 -37.83 13.65 19.54
N PRO A 44 -37.90 14.03 20.85
CA PRO A 44 -37.07 15.16 21.31
C PRO A 44 -36.71 15.24 22.83
N GLY A 45 -35.66 16.03 23.13
CA GLY A 45 -35.50 16.80 24.39
C GLY A 45 -34.95 16.03 25.61
N LEU A 46 -34.22 16.59 26.59
CA LEU A 46 -33.96 17.96 27.06
C LEU A 46 -32.76 17.91 28.04
N HIS A 47 -31.97 18.99 28.05
CA HIS A 47 -31.21 19.64 29.16
C HIS A 47 -30.36 18.87 30.19
N GLY A 48 -29.15 19.40 30.41
CA GLY A 48 -28.27 19.14 31.55
C GLY A 48 -26.82 19.49 31.20
N GLU A 49 -26.40 20.75 31.22
CA GLU A 49 -25.88 21.48 32.40
C GLU A 49 -24.47 20.98 32.83
N LEU A 50 -23.48 21.82 32.49
CA LEU A 50 -22.32 22.21 33.30
C LEU A 50 -21.65 21.17 34.25
N ALA A 51 -20.43 20.74 33.91
CA ALA A 51 -19.29 20.75 34.84
C ALA A 51 -17.96 20.49 34.13
N LYS A 52 -17.13 21.54 34.07
CA LYS A 52 -15.70 21.51 33.76
C LYS A 52 -14.96 21.22 35.08
N PRO A 53 -14.25 20.11 35.29
CA PRO A 53 -13.26 20.05 36.34
C PRO A 53 -11.99 20.75 35.84
N ALA A 54 -11.77 21.98 36.32
CA ALA A 54 -10.44 22.54 36.49
C ALA A 54 -9.79 21.90 37.73
N VAL A 55 -8.47 22.10 37.88
CA VAL A 55 -7.63 21.76 39.07
C VAL A 55 -7.15 20.30 39.04
N THR A 56 -5.85 19.94 39.02
CA THR A 56 -4.57 20.66 39.05
C THR A 56 -3.52 19.65 38.59
N SER A 57 -2.70 20.00 37.59
CA SER A 57 -1.50 19.23 37.28
C SER A 57 -0.42 19.62 38.29
N PRO A 58 0.16 18.69 39.07
CA PRO A 58 1.26 19.02 39.97
C PRO A 58 2.48 19.44 39.16
N ALA A 59 3.10 20.53 39.59
CA ALA A 59 4.33 21.07 39.02
C ALA A 59 5.42 19.99 38.90
N PRO A 60 6.19 19.93 37.80
CA PRO A 60 7.34 19.06 37.72
C PRO A 60 8.39 19.51 38.73
N VAL A 61 8.77 18.57 39.59
CA VAL A 61 9.91 18.67 40.51
C VAL A 61 11.17 19.00 39.71
N PRO A 62 12.00 19.99 40.10
CA PRO A 62 13.26 20.23 39.42
C PRO A 62 14.19 19.04 39.63
N VAL A 63 14.43 18.29 38.56
CA VAL A 63 15.46 17.26 38.52
C VAL A 63 16.82 17.96 38.58
N PRO A 64 17.76 17.56 39.47
CA PRO A 64 19.10 18.14 39.48
C PRO A 64 19.80 17.86 38.15
N VAL A 65 20.26 18.93 37.52
CA VAL A 65 21.12 18.92 36.32
C VAL A 65 22.48 18.31 36.71
N PRO A 66 22.90 17.16 36.14
CA PRO A 66 24.28 16.74 36.27
C PRO A 66 25.19 17.67 35.45
N ALA A 67 26.31 18.05 36.07
CA ALA A 67 27.35 18.92 35.51
C ALA A 67 27.85 18.45 34.13
N PRO A 68 28.35 19.37 33.28
CA PRO A 68 28.99 19.02 32.02
C PRO A 68 30.27 18.23 32.30
N SER A 69 30.23 16.92 32.02
CA SER A 69 31.41 16.07 32.01
C SER A 69 32.28 16.42 30.80
N ALA A 70 33.57 16.55 31.04
CA ALA A 70 34.59 17.03 30.11
C ALA A 70 34.51 16.34 28.74
N ALA A 71 34.63 17.16 27.70
CA ALA A 71 34.81 16.71 26.33
C ALA A 71 36.09 15.87 26.22
N VAL A 72 35.93 14.56 26.02
CA VAL A 72 37.00 13.70 25.51
C VAL A 72 37.01 13.88 24.01
N THR A 73 38.06 14.53 23.50
CA THR A 73 38.38 14.60 22.08
C THR A 73 38.59 13.18 21.54
N GLN A 74 37.57 12.61 20.90
CA GLN A 74 37.73 11.40 20.11
C GLN A 74 38.21 11.81 18.71
N THR A 75 39.46 11.49 18.43
CA THR A 75 40.03 11.49 17.08
C THR A 75 39.20 10.56 16.19
N PRO A 76 38.57 11.04 15.10
CA PRO A 76 37.87 10.14 14.18
C PRO A 76 38.89 9.31 13.40
N SER A 77 38.97 8.02 13.74
CA SER A 77 39.66 7.01 12.94
C SER A 77 38.84 6.78 11.67
N ALA A 78 39.38 7.19 10.54
CA ALA A 78 38.76 7.04 9.23
C ALA A 78 38.43 5.57 8.94
N ALA A 79 37.13 5.25 8.85
CA ALA A 79 36.67 4.00 8.27
C ALA A 79 37.01 3.99 6.77
N PRO A 80 37.47 2.86 6.20
CA PRO A 80 37.69 2.75 4.76
C PRO A 80 36.37 2.97 4.04
N SER A 81 36.36 3.95 3.13
CA SER A 81 35.22 4.31 2.30
C SER A 81 34.80 3.11 1.47
N SER A 82 33.60 2.58 1.72
CA SER A 82 32.95 1.66 0.78
C SER A 82 32.97 2.28 -0.62
N PRO A 83 33.39 1.55 -1.66
CA PRO A 83 33.36 2.07 -3.03
C PRO A 83 31.93 2.47 -3.37
N ALA A 84 31.79 3.63 -3.99
CA ALA A 84 30.50 4.14 -4.47
C ALA A 84 29.78 3.06 -5.29
N PRO A 85 28.47 2.87 -5.11
CA PRO A 85 27.72 1.90 -5.89
C PRO A 85 27.88 2.22 -7.38
N ALA A 86 28.23 1.20 -8.17
CA ALA A 86 28.33 1.32 -9.61
C ALA A 86 27.03 1.93 -10.19
N PRO A 87 27.12 2.79 -11.22
CA PRO A 87 25.93 3.33 -11.85
C PRO A 87 25.04 2.18 -12.33
N ALA A 88 23.76 2.21 -11.93
CA ALA A 88 22.79 1.23 -12.36
C ALA A 88 22.81 1.10 -13.90
N PRO A 89 22.65 -0.11 -14.46
CA PRO A 89 22.58 -0.28 -15.90
C PRO A 89 21.45 0.61 -16.44
N VAL A 90 21.80 1.49 -17.37
CA VAL A 90 20.81 2.33 -18.06
C VAL A 90 20.05 1.41 -19.00
N ILE A 91 18.93 0.86 -18.52
CA ILE A 91 17.97 0.15 -19.36
C ILE A 91 17.22 1.18 -20.22
N ASP A 92 16.89 0.79 -21.45
CA ASP A 92 16.13 1.66 -22.34
C ASP A 92 14.69 1.85 -21.82
N GLU A 93 14.05 2.95 -22.23
CA GLU A 93 12.72 3.34 -21.76
C GLU A 93 11.63 2.30 -22.10
N ALA A 94 11.76 1.58 -23.21
CA ALA A 94 10.79 0.56 -23.59
C ALA A 94 10.91 -0.66 -22.68
N THR A 95 12.13 -1.09 -22.36
CA THR A 95 12.39 -2.14 -21.37
C THR A 95 11.90 -1.73 -19.99
N GLN A 96 12.19 -0.51 -19.54
CA GLN A 96 11.68 0.01 -18.26
C GLN A 96 10.15 0.01 -18.22
N ARG A 97 9.50 0.47 -19.29
CA ARG A 97 8.04 0.46 -19.40
C ARG A 97 7.48 -0.97 -19.35
N ALA A 98 8.09 -1.91 -20.05
CA ALA A 98 7.66 -3.31 -20.04
C ALA A 98 7.77 -3.94 -18.64
N LEU A 99 8.84 -3.61 -17.89
CA LEU A 99 8.99 -4.02 -16.49
C LEU A 99 7.91 -3.41 -15.61
N GLU A 100 7.57 -2.13 -15.77
CA GLU A 100 6.49 -1.52 -15.01
C GLU A 100 5.11 -2.10 -15.33
N VAL A 101 4.87 -2.50 -16.59
CA VAL A 101 3.65 -3.22 -16.96
C VAL A 101 3.57 -4.57 -16.22
N SER A 102 4.66 -5.34 -16.15
CA SER A 102 4.65 -6.62 -15.41
C SER A 102 4.48 -6.40 -13.90
N TYR A 103 5.14 -5.39 -13.33
CA TYR A 103 4.97 -5.02 -11.92
C TYR A 103 3.54 -4.55 -11.62
N ALA A 104 2.91 -3.79 -12.52
CA ALA A 104 1.52 -3.35 -12.38
C ALA A 104 0.55 -4.53 -12.33
N LYS A 105 0.83 -5.61 -13.08
CA LYS A 105 0.09 -6.88 -13.06
C LYS A 105 0.38 -7.74 -11.82
N GLY A 106 1.31 -7.32 -10.96
CA GLY A 106 1.68 -8.05 -9.74
C GLY A 106 2.67 -9.18 -9.99
N GLU A 107 3.46 -9.12 -11.06
CA GLU A 107 4.44 -10.15 -11.38
C GLU A 107 5.80 -9.86 -10.72
N THR A 108 6.61 -10.91 -10.57
CA THR A 108 8.03 -10.84 -10.18
C THR A 108 8.26 -10.09 -8.86
N LYS A 109 9.04 -9.00 -8.86
CA LYS A 109 9.39 -8.21 -7.66
C LYS A 109 8.19 -7.52 -7.01
N ALA A 110 7.06 -7.39 -7.72
CA ALA A 110 5.88 -6.74 -7.17
C ALA A 110 5.19 -7.55 -6.07
N THR A 111 5.47 -8.86 -5.97
CA THR A 111 4.99 -9.73 -4.88
C THR A 111 5.89 -9.68 -3.64
N ASP A 112 7.07 -9.06 -3.73
CA ASP A 112 7.98 -8.93 -2.59
C ASP A 112 7.47 -7.82 -1.65
N MET A 113 6.69 -8.20 -0.64
CA MET A 113 6.00 -7.27 0.26
C MET A 113 6.80 -6.92 1.53
N HIS A 114 8.07 -7.35 1.62
CA HIS A 114 8.91 -7.13 2.80
C HIS A 114 10.29 -6.56 2.43
N GLY A 115 10.77 -5.65 3.27
CA GLY A 115 12.09 -5.03 3.19
C GLY A 115 12.04 -3.57 2.71
N VAL A 116 13.14 -2.87 2.97
CA VAL A 116 13.35 -1.49 2.51
C VAL A 116 14.02 -1.53 1.14
N LEU A 117 13.23 -1.89 0.14
CA LEU A 117 13.67 -2.18 -1.22
C LEU A 117 13.47 -0.97 -2.15
N ASP A 118 14.25 -0.88 -3.23
CA ASP A 118 14.19 0.22 -4.22
C ASP A 118 12.88 0.30 -4.98
N SER A 119 12.33 1.50 -5.15
CA SER A 119 11.03 1.71 -5.77
C SER A 119 10.90 1.02 -7.12
N LEU A 120 9.82 0.24 -7.31
CA LEU A 120 9.51 -0.41 -8.58
C LEU A 120 8.95 0.56 -9.63
N TYR A 121 8.48 1.74 -9.20
CA TYR A 121 8.01 2.80 -10.07
C TYR A 121 9.16 3.70 -10.52
N LYS A 122 9.31 3.91 -11.83
CA LYS A 122 10.28 4.83 -12.45
C LYS A 122 9.63 5.79 -13.45
N GLY A 123 8.31 5.96 -13.38
CA GLY A 123 7.57 6.88 -14.24
C GLY A 123 7.78 8.36 -13.89
N LYS A 124 6.92 9.22 -14.43
CA LYS A 124 7.06 10.69 -14.38
C LYS A 124 7.44 11.31 -13.02
N TRP A 125 6.84 10.83 -11.92
CA TRP A 125 7.05 11.43 -10.59
C TRP A 125 8.20 10.80 -9.80
N PHE A 126 8.87 9.79 -10.36
CA PHE A 126 10.01 9.18 -9.71
C PHE A 126 11.18 10.17 -9.67
N ASN A 127 11.75 10.37 -8.48
CA ASN A 127 12.93 11.20 -8.31
C ASN A 127 13.99 10.42 -7.54
N ALA A 128 15.10 10.10 -8.22
CA ALA A 128 16.20 9.35 -7.62
C ALA A 128 16.83 10.07 -6.39
N LYS A 129 16.77 11.40 -6.33
CA LYS A 129 17.32 12.19 -5.21
C LYS A 129 16.51 12.00 -3.93
N ASP A 130 15.23 11.70 -4.04
CA ASP A 130 14.32 11.51 -2.91
C ASP A 130 14.10 10.02 -2.57
N GLU A 131 14.75 9.10 -3.28
CA GLU A 131 14.59 7.66 -3.06
C GLU A 131 15.11 7.24 -1.67
N ASP A 132 16.20 7.85 -1.19
CA ASP A 132 16.68 7.67 0.19
C ASP A 132 15.63 8.13 1.21
N ARG A 133 14.97 9.26 0.93
CA ARG A 133 13.90 9.78 1.77
C ARG A 133 12.71 8.82 1.80
N ARG A 134 12.30 8.27 0.64
CA ARG A 134 11.25 7.25 0.54
C ARG A 134 11.61 6.00 1.34
N ARG A 135 12.82 5.46 1.16
CA ARG A 135 13.31 4.29 1.92
C ARG A 135 13.27 4.54 3.43
N CYS A 136 13.69 5.73 3.85
CA CYS A 136 13.64 6.12 5.26
C CYS A 136 12.20 6.15 5.79
N ILE A 137 11.25 6.71 5.02
CA ILE A 137 9.82 6.71 5.37
C ILE A 137 9.33 5.26 5.53
N VAL A 138 9.53 4.41 4.54
CA VAL A 138 9.12 2.99 4.60
C VAL A 138 9.71 2.27 5.82
N LYS A 139 10.99 2.52 6.13
CA LYS A 139 11.64 1.95 7.33
C LYS A 139 11.00 2.46 8.62
N ARG A 140 10.74 3.76 8.73
CA ARG A 140 10.17 4.40 9.92
C ARG A 140 8.72 3.97 10.14
N GLU A 141 7.91 3.96 9.08
CA GLU A 141 6.48 3.74 9.16
C GLU A 141 6.14 2.27 9.46
N THR A 142 6.87 1.32 8.84
CA THR A 142 6.51 -0.11 8.95
C THR A 142 7.69 -1.07 9.05
N GLY A 143 8.93 -0.58 9.08
CA GLY A 143 10.12 -1.42 9.00
C GLY A 143 10.31 -2.11 7.64
N GLY A 144 9.65 -1.63 6.58
CA GLY A 144 9.67 -2.28 5.27
C GLY A 144 8.56 -3.29 5.00
N ASN A 145 7.52 -3.34 5.84
CA ASN A 145 6.38 -4.21 5.60
C ASN A 145 5.27 -3.47 4.81
N TYR A 146 5.01 -3.93 3.59
CA TYR A 146 3.99 -3.38 2.70
C TYR A 146 2.57 -3.86 3.03
N GLU A 147 2.42 -4.84 3.91
CA GLU A 147 1.13 -5.39 4.36
C GLU A 147 0.69 -4.82 5.72
N SER A 148 1.50 -3.94 6.32
CA SER A 148 1.24 -3.41 7.64
C SER A 148 -0.04 -2.59 7.73
N VAL A 149 -0.71 -2.72 8.87
CA VAL A 149 -1.88 -1.96 9.25
C VAL A 149 -1.61 -1.40 10.64
N SER A 150 -1.84 -0.10 10.82
CA SER A 150 -1.77 0.57 12.13
C SER A 150 -2.72 -0.08 13.14
N SER A 151 -2.45 0.08 14.44
CA SER A 151 -3.28 -0.51 15.51
C SER A 151 -4.75 -0.11 15.44
N GLY A 152 -5.06 1.13 15.01
CA GLY A 152 -6.42 1.62 14.80
C GLY A 152 -7.02 1.26 13.45
N GLY A 153 -6.25 0.72 12.51
CA GLY A 153 -6.73 0.33 11.18
C GLY A 153 -6.90 1.49 10.18
N ASP A 154 -6.55 2.72 10.55
CA ASP A 154 -6.74 3.90 9.69
C ASP A 154 -5.65 4.05 8.62
N TYR A 155 -4.43 3.69 8.97
CA TYR A 155 -3.24 3.79 8.13
C TYR A 155 -2.74 2.41 7.71
N ARG A 156 -2.42 2.27 6.43
CA ARG A 156 -2.20 0.98 5.76
C ARG A 156 -1.05 1.04 4.76
N GLY A 157 -0.40 -0.11 4.57
CA GLY A 157 0.71 -0.29 3.65
C GLY A 157 2.04 0.26 4.18
N ALA A 158 3.09 0.13 3.37
CA ALA A 158 4.46 0.54 3.75
C ALA A 158 4.59 2.04 4.05
N TYR A 159 3.70 2.84 3.44
CA TYR A 159 3.70 4.29 3.58
C TYR A 159 2.68 4.78 4.61
N GLN A 160 2.00 3.87 5.32
CA GLN A 160 0.95 4.21 6.29
C GLN A 160 -0.01 5.26 5.72
N MET A 161 -0.56 5.01 4.53
CA MET A 161 -1.52 5.91 3.89
C MET A 161 -2.90 5.66 4.49
N ASN A 162 -3.63 6.75 4.78
CA ASN A 162 -5.06 6.62 5.09
C ASN A 162 -5.86 6.39 3.80
N ARG A 163 -7.11 5.93 3.96
CA ARG A 163 -7.95 5.56 2.82
C ARG A 163 -8.24 6.73 1.87
N GLY A 164 -8.45 7.94 2.39
CA GLY A 164 -8.72 9.13 1.58
C GLY A 164 -7.53 9.50 0.69
N LEU A 165 -6.33 9.49 1.26
CA LEU A 165 -5.07 9.77 0.55
C LEU A 165 -4.81 8.72 -0.53
N ALA A 166 -4.95 7.43 -0.20
CA ALA A 166 -4.79 6.33 -1.13
C ALA A 166 -5.76 6.45 -2.33
N VAL A 167 -7.06 6.64 -2.08
CA VAL A 167 -8.06 6.82 -3.14
C VAL A 167 -7.75 8.07 -3.98
N GLY A 168 -7.39 9.19 -3.36
CA GLY A 168 -6.97 10.40 -4.06
C GLY A 168 -5.81 10.15 -5.04
N ALA A 169 -4.78 9.42 -4.59
CA ALA A 169 -3.66 9.04 -5.44
C ALA A 169 -4.09 8.20 -6.65
N THR A 170 -5.03 7.26 -6.47
CA THR A 170 -5.52 6.46 -7.61
C THR A 170 -6.25 7.30 -8.67
N TRP A 171 -6.91 8.40 -8.29
CA TRP A 171 -7.52 9.32 -9.25
C TRP A 171 -6.47 10.09 -10.03
N MET A 172 -5.44 10.56 -9.33
CA MET A 172 -4.32 11.27 -9.95
C MET A 172 -3.56 10.39 -10.94
N MET A 173 -3.29 9.14 -10.58
CA MET A 173 -2.48 8.25 -11.42
C MET A 173 -3.24 7.70 -12.63
N GLN A 174 -4.59 7.59 -12.61
CA GLN A 174 -5.35 6.88 -13.65
C GLN A 174 -5.03 7.35 -15.09
N ASN A 175 -4.98 8.66 -15.31
CA ASN A 175 -4.67 9.22 -16.63
C ASN A 175 -3.18 9.06 -17.00
N GLU A 176 -2.29 9.03 -16.01
CA GLU A 176 -0.86 8.84 -16.22
C GLU A 176 -0.55 7.38 -16.55
N VAL A 177 -1.19 6.44 -15.85
CA VAL A 177 -1.10 5.00 -16.13
C VAL A 177 -1.51 4.72 -17.56
N ARG A 178 -2.62 5.30 -18.00
CA ARG A 178 -3.11 5.14 -19.38
C ARG A 178 -2.09 5.60 -20.42
N LYS A 179 -1.41 6.73 -20.18
CA LYS A 179 -0.42 7.30 -21.10
C LYS A 179 0.91 6.53 -21.10
N GLU A 180 1.35 6.09 -19.92
CA GLU A 180 2.64 5.44 -19.73
C GLU A 180 2.58 3.94 -20.03
N LEU A 181 1.55 3.25 -19.54
CA LEU A 181 1.46 1.79 -19.54
C LEU A 181 0.33 1.24 -20.42
N GLY A 182 -0.53 2.11 -20.95
CA GLY A 182 -1.67 1.73 -21.81
C GLY A 182 -2.95 1.42 -21.04
N GLU A 183 -4.01 1.11 -21.80
CA GLU A 183 -5.36 0.91 -21.26
C GLU A 183 -5.47 -0.30 -20.33
N GLU A 184 -4.72 -1.38 -20.59
CA GLU A 184 -4.79 -2.60 -19.77
C GLU A 184 -4.36 -2.32 -18.32
N ALA A 185 -3.23 -1.64 -18.11
CA ALA A 185 -2.78 -1.25 -16.78
C ALA A 185 -3.70 -0.18 -16.16
N ALA A 186 -4.24 0.73 -16.96
CA ALA A 186 -5.18 1.75 -16.48
C ALA A 186 -6.50 1.15 -15.97
N ALA A 187 -6.93 0.01 -16.53
CA ALA A 187 -8.11 -0.72 -16.09
C ALA A 187 -7.97 -1.33 -14.68
N LEU A 188 -6.74 -1.52 -14.20
CA LEU A 188 -6.48 -2.01 -12.83
C LEU A 188 -6.70 -0.92 -11.78
N VAL A 189 -6.52 0.35 -12.15
CA VAL A 189 -6.53 1.48 -11.20
C VAL A 189 -7.87 1.66 -10.47
N PRO A 190 -9.04 1.55 -11.13
CA PRO A 190 -10.32 1.57 -10.43
C PRO A 190 -10.46 0.47 -9.37
N ALA A 191 -9.91 -0.72 -9.60
CA ALA A 191 -9.99 -1.81 -8.63
C ALA A 191 -9.23 -1.48 -7.34
N LEU A 192 -8.09 -0.77 -7.43
CA LEU A 192 -7.31 -0.34 -6.28
C LEU A 192 -8.11 0.54 -5.31
N ARG A 193 -9.08 1.33 -5.80
CA ARG A 193 -9.94 2.18 -4.97
C ARG A 193 -10.82 1.40 -4.00
N ASN A 194 -11.17 0.18 -4.39
CA ASN A 194 -12.03 -0.70 -3.61
C ASN A 194 -11.22 -1.63 -2.69
N MET A 195 -9.90 -1.69 -2.88
CA MET A 195 -9.01 -2.49 -2.05
C MET A 195 -8.29 -1.62 -1.02
N PRO A 196 -8.09 -2.12 0.21
CA PRO A 196 -7.30 -1.41 1.19
C PRO A 196 -5.81 -1.43 0.77
N THR A 197 -5.05 -0.39 1.08
CA THR A 197 -3.69 -0.18 0.55
C THR A 197 -2.72 -1.33 0.82
N GLN A 198 -2.86 -2.02 1.96
CA GLN A 198 -2.00 -3.17 2.28
C GLN A 198 -2.22 -4.38 1.36
N ALA A 199 -3.34 -4.44 0.65
CA ALA A 199 -3.63 -5.47 -0.36
C ALA A 199 -3.15 -5.06 -1.77
N TRP A 200 -2.66 -3.83 -1.94
CA TRP A 200 -2.05 -3.43 -3.20
C TRP A 200 -0.66 -4.03 -3.28
N ASN A 201 -0.28 -4.50 -4.47
CA ASN A 201 1.08 -4.92 -4.71
C ASN A 201 2.06 -3.76 -4.47
N ARG A 202 3.33 -4.10 -4.30
CA ARG A 202 4.38 -3.13 -3.99
C ARG A 202 4.50 -2.00 -5.02
N TYR A 203 4.33 -2.32 -6.30
CA TYR A 203 4.39 -1.33 -7.38
C TYR A 203 3.33 -0.23 -7.23
N TRP A 204 2.08 -0.60 -6.94
CA TRP A 204 1.00 0.37 -6.80
C TRP A 204 1.15 1.24 -5.55
N GLN A 205 1.68 0.68 -4.45
CA GLN A 205 2.00 1.48 -3.27
C GLN A 205 3.12 2.49 -3.55
N ASP A 206 4.21 2.05 -4.20
CA ASP A 206 5.33 2.90 -4.57
C ASP A 206 4.90 4.01 -5.54
N ARG A 207 4.11 3.67 -6.56
CA ARG A 207 3.56 4.64 -7.50
C ARG A 207 2.67 5.67 -6.82
N ALA A 208 1.80 5.22 -5.91
CA ALA A 208 0.94 6.13 -5.16
C ALA A 208 1.78 7.10 -4.30
N PHE A 209 2.81 6.60 -3.62
CA PHE A 209 3.75 7.45 -2.89
C PHE A 209 4.35 8.52 -3.78
N TRP A 210 4.92 8.15 -4.94
CA TRP A 210 5.57 9.12 -5.83
C TRP A 210 4.59 10.14 -6.42
N THR A 211 3.38 9.69 -6.72
CA THR A 211 2.30 10.57 -7.21
C THR A 211 1.90 11.61 -6.17
N ILE A 212 1.88 11.23 -4.88
CA ILE A 212 1.61 12.15 -3.77
C ILE A 212 2.83 13.04 -3.52
N TRP A 213 4.03 12.44 -3.44
CA TRP A 213 5.28 13.13 -3.13
C TRP A 213 5.55 14.27 -4.09
N ARG A 214 5.42 14.01 -5.41
CA ARG A 214 5.43 15.00 -6.50
C ARG A 214 6.48 16.10 -6.27
N ASP A 215 7.75 15.72 -6.44
CA ASP A 215 8.92 16.60 -6.23
C ASP A 215 8.95 17.28 -4.86
N GLY A 216 8.52 16.55 -3.82
CA GLY A 216 8.50 17.01 -2.43
C GLY A 216 7.29 17.85 -2.03
N SER A 217 6.40 18.23 -2.97
CA SER A 217 5.18 18.99 -2.65
C SER A 217 4.24 18.24 -1.69
N GLY A 218 4.19 16.91 -1.76
CA GLY A 218 3.43 16.06 -0.84
C GLY A 218 4.18 15.63 0.42
N SER A 219 5.39 16.13 0.67
CA SER A 219 6.21 15.74 1.83
C SER A 219 5.49 15.95 3.18
N GLY A 220 4.52 16.87 3.22
CA GLY A 220 3.69 17.15 4.39
C GLY A 220 2.85 15.98 4.90
N HIS A 221 2.65 14.92 4.10
CA HIS A 221 1.95 13.70 4.53
C HIS A 221 2.81 12.78 5.40
N TRP A 222 4.14 12.93 5.35
CA TRP A 222 5.09 12.08 6.09
C TRP A 222 6.03 12.90 6.99
N ARG A 223 5.43 13.87 7.68
CA ARG A 223 6.12 14.69 8.69
C ARG A 223 6.55 13.82 9.87
N GLY A 224 7.75 14.06 10.34
CA GLY A 224 8.35 13.35 11.46
C GLY A 224 9.87 13.47 11.37
N SER A 225 10.51 13.75 12.51
CA SER A 225 11.98 13.72 12.61
C SER A 225 12.51 12.31 12.32
N GLY A 226 13.70 12.19 11.75
CA GLY A 226 14.38 10.91 11.54
C GLY A 226 14.51 10.48 10.08
N CYS A 227 13.97 11.28 9.17
CA CYS A 227 14.31 11.36 7.77
C CYS A 227 14.46 12.86 7.47
#